data_AF-A0A4Y7NII6-F1
#
_entry.id   AF-A0A4Y7NII6-F1
#
_cell.length_a   1.000
_cell.length_b   1.000
_cell.length_c   1.000
_cell.angle_alpha   90.00
_cell.angle_beta   90.00
_cell.angle_gamma   90.00
#
_symmetry.space_group_name_H-M   'P 1'
#
loop_
_entity.id
_entity.type
_entity.pdbx_description
1 polymer ?
#
loop_
_entity_poly.entity_id
_entity_poly.type
_entity_poly.pdbx_seq_one_letter_code
_entity_poly.pdbx_strand_id
1 'polypeptide(L)'
;MQVDRTTCGRESTPNSSRSGVGSLLSPCDGLLACSTSMIGVVGVWACHSGLSVASNLQKRFQEIGAASRQHADEECLRRKQELEARLVPKTESHYEFELITQRLQEEARHQKQQKEDQIDKKIKEIINQQERVQREKLQKQQLEQQIAEAEKRKNVCSTKADSCWKKLHEILANCPEKSAFLQTTQSQVDQITEKKREIEKILKQCGAAYLAVADRCESINKELEETVVALERDIEKHREAVKAREIKHTEETSVTSLSAPTDSSRIATPAQPVETKESTVQDEYPDCVFNDDLEVYNQLLQELQRYKLTAESFKNDARFKADRFDLQKAVVQPINEISDQSGSHLQDKLDRLKNLLRGNVVTVGTKSVKIPQHAGAFEFCVNLLAMKMVQQAEDQVNVNPKAAFPIAAVIVELWIEFPIFGKLVLGYFYKQCPFLVPYYIAQNEGQTNEEYYKSLGYRYSAEGKVELQPAYLKRMSGIVRLYAAIIMYSPRNNQLHPHGLSVAWHYLSSLLNLPPRNDITASVLAEFLTVAGNAMSKEFGRQFQKMLHFICTEYFTMIRNVTPEGSGGGPNARLEDFLQESIRKGGIPPPAGHLPPRFW
;
A
#
# COMPACT_ATOMS: atom_id res chain seq x y z
N MET A 1 31.35 -38.34 -52.18
CA MET A 1 30.32 -37.33 -52.52
C MET A 1 30.56 -36.18 -51.52
N GLN A 2 31.12 -35.03 -51.93
CA GLN A 2 30.50 -33.94 -52.73
C GLN A 2 29.28 -33.35 -51.99
N VAL A 3 29.14 -32.03 -51.79
CA VAL A 3 29.71 -30.83 -52.45
C VAL A 3 30.17 -29.84 -51.34
N ASP A 4 31.38 -29.24 -51.30
CA ASP A 4 31.90 -28.04 -52.04
C ASP A 4 31.05 -26.75 -51.72
N ARG A 5 31.54 -25.51 -51.43
CA ARG A 5 32.74 -24.76 -51.88
C ARG A 5 33.22 -23.59 -50.97
N THR A 6 34.54 -23.56 -50.73
CA THR A 6 35.55 -22.46 -50.91
C THR A 6 35.33 -20.95 -50.60
N THR A 7 36.24 -20.42 -49.74
CA THR A 7 37.08 -19.17 -49.83
C THR A 7 36.46 -17.74 -49.91
N CYS A 8 36.98 -16.63 -49.34
CA CYS A 8 38.28 -16.16 -48.75
C CYS A 8 39.03 -15.08 -49.60
N GLY A 9 39.64 -14.08 -48.94
CA GLY A 9 40.21 -12.80 -49.49
C GLY A 9 39.52 -11.59 -48.81
N ARG A 10 40.13 -10.49 -48.32
CA ARG A 10 41.36 -9.73 -48.66
C ARG A 10 41.38 -9.28 -50.13
N GLU A 11 41.67 -8.03 -50.49
CA GLU A 11 42.53 -7.02 -49.84
C GLU A 11 42.28 -5.58 -50.37
N SER A 12 43.00 -4.58 -49.82
CA SER A 12 43.32 -3.26 -50.42
C SER A 12 42.24 -2.15 -50.58
N THR A 13 42.69 -0.90 -50.45
CA THR A 13 42.00 0.34 -50.87
C THR A 13 42.51 0.79 -52.25
N PRO A 14 41.82 1.74 -52.91
CA PRO A 14 42.55 2.92 -53.39
C PRO A 14 41.79 4.26 -53.16
N ASN A 15 42.30 5.33 -53.77
CA ASN A 15 42.19 6.72 -53.34
C ASN A 15 41.43 7.62 -54.36
N SER A 16 41.14 8.87 -53.98
CA SER A 16 40.81 10.03 -54.85
C SER A 16 39.42 10.07 -55.55
N SER A 17 38.85 11.22 -55.99
CA SER A 17 38.98 12.64 -55.57
C SER A 17 37.94 13.56 -56.30
N ARG A 18 37.87 14.85 -55.90
CA ARG A 18 37.27 16.02 -56.63
C ARG A 18 35.71 16.11 -56.70
N SER A 19 35.07 17.29 -56.78
CA SER A 19 35.49 18.70 -56.52
C SER A 19 34.35 19.73 -56.57
N GLY A 20 34.37 20.76 -55.70
CA GLY A 20 33.74 22.09 -55.92
C GLY A 20 32.22 22.23 -55.64
N VAL A 21 31.60 23.42 -55.55
CA VAL A 21 32.07 24.85 -55.61
C VAL A 21 31.10 25.77 -54.83
N GLY A 22 31.59 26.88 -54.23
CA GLY A 22 30.81 28.09 -53.87
C GLY A 22 30.32 28.17 -52.40
N SER A 23 30.74 29.11 -51.54
CA SER A 23 30.56 30.59 -51.53
C SER A 23 29.11 31.00 -51.17
N LEU A 24 28.85 31.86 -50.18
CA LEU A 24 29.35 33.24 -50.03
C LEU A 24 29.37 33.81 -48.58
N LEU A 25 30.32 34.73 -48.36
CA LEU A 25 30.29 35.90 -47.44
C LEU A 25 30.44 35.74 -45.90
N SER A 26 30.77 36.89 -45.27
CA SER A 26 31.43 37.15 -43.97
C SER A 26 31.04 38.61 -43.54
N PRO A 27 31.60 39.34 -42.54
CA PRO A 27 32.76 39.09 -41.64
C PRO A 27 32.58 39.56 -40.16
N CYS A 28 33.71 39.84 -39.49
CA CYS A 28 33.94 40.53 -38.19
C CYS A 28 33.80 39.69 -36.90
N ASP A 29 34.62 39.82 -35.86
CA ASP A 29 36.02 40.28 -35.63
C ASP A 29 36.32 40.00 -34.12
N GLY A 30 37.52 39.69 -33.61
CA GLY A 30 38.83 39.37 -34.22
C GLY A 30 39.95 39.32 -33.14
N LEU A 31 41.10 38.66 -33.44
CA LEU A 31 42.41 38.72 -32.73
C LEU A 31 42.50 38.24 -31.25
N LEU A 32 43.62 37.71 -30.70
CA LEU A 32 44.83 36.98 -31.15
C LEU A 32 45.41 36.28 -29.87
N ALA A 33 45.93 35.05 -29.78
CA ALA A 33 47.04 34.35 -30.49
C ALA A 33 48.41 35.08 -30.38
N CYS A 34 49.58 34.42 -30.19
CA CYS A 34 49.92 33.03 -29.81
C CYS A 34 51.40 32.97 -29.31
N SER A 35 52.05 31.78 -29.26
CA SER A 35 53.42 31.56 -28.72
C SER A 35 54.49 31.11 -29.75
N THR A 36 55.76 31.03 -29.28
CA THR A 36 56.88 30.12 -29.72
C THR A 36 57.70 30.31 -31.01
N SER A 37 59.05 30.44 -30.85
CA SER A 37 60.19 30.17 -31.77
C SER A 37 61.52 30.62 -31.09
N MET A 38 62.79 30.25 -31.40
CA MET A 38 63.51 29.29 -32.29
C MET A 38 64.79 28.77 -31.52
N ILE A 39 65.38 27.58 -31.77
CA ILE A 39 66.51 27.21 -32.69
C ILE A 39 67.75 28.17 -32.67
N GLY A 40 69.02 27.77 -32.50
CA GLY A 40 69.65 26.47 -32.13
C GLY A 40 71.18 26.32 -32.46
N VAL A 41 71.77 25.15 -32.15
CA VAL A 41 73.04 24.52 -32.67
C VAL A 41 74.42 24.90 -32.04
N VAL A 42 75.35 23.90 -32.06
CA VAL A 42 76.82 23.88 -31.77
C VAL A 42 77.27 23.75 -30.29
N GLY A 43 78.40 23.07 -30.04
CA GLY A 43 79.05 22.87 -28.74
C GLY A 43 80.56 22.53 -28.88
N VAL A 44 81.12 21.68 -27.99
CA VAL A 44 82.49 21.09 -27.96
C VAL A 44 83.51 21.70 -26.96
N TRP A 45 83.85 20.86 -25.94
CA TRP A 45 85.10 20.76 -25.12
C TRP A 45 85.43 21.67 -23.92
N ALA A 46 85.76 20.99 -22.80
CA ALA A 46 86.83 21.20 -21.79
C ALA A 46 87.00 22.56 -21.05
N CYS A 47 87.55 22.63 -19.82
CA CYS A 47 87.61 21.75 -18.63
C CYS A 47 88.21 22.58 -17.44
N HIS A 48 88.22 22.05 -16.21
CA HIS A 48 89.00 22.55 -15.04
C HIS A 48 88.72 23.98 -14.51
N SER A 49 87.67 24.14 -13.69
CA SER A 49 87.63 25.14 -12.58
C SER A 49 86.48 24.93 -11.56
N GLY A 50 85.95 23.70 -11.44
CA GLY A 50 84.62 23.44 -10.84
C GLY A 50 84.47 23.42 -9.31
N LEU A 51 85.55 23.39 -8.51
CA LEU A 51 85.46 23.01 -7.08
C LEU A 51 85.34 24.15 -6.06
N SER A 52 85.76 25.38 -6.38
CA SER A 52 85.74 26.51 -5.41
C SER A 52 84.38 27.24 -5.36
N VAL A 53 83.65 27.29 -6.48
CA VAL A 53 82.42 28.09 -6.60
C VAL A 53 81.23 27.42 -5.90
N ALA A 54 81.10 26.09 -5.98
CA ALA A 54 79.99 25.34 -5.38
C ALA A 54 79.92 25.52 -3.85
N SER A 55 81.07 25.51 -3.17
CA SER A 55 81.19 25.71 -1.72
C SER A 55 80.59 27.06 -1.27
N ASN A 56 80.97 28.14 -1.96
CA ASN A 56 80.49 29.49 -1.64
C ASN A 56 79.00 29.69 -1.99
N LEU A 57 78.49 29.04 -3.03
CA LEU A 57 77.06 29.07 -3.36
C LEU A 57 76.22 28.40 -2.28
N GLN A 58 76.60 27.19 -1.86
CA GLN A 58 75.81 26.39 -0.92
C GLN A 58 75.76 27.02 0.48
N LYS A 59 76.85 27.69 0.90
CA LYS A 59 76.87 28.46 2.15
C LYS A 59 75.91 29.65 2.13
N ARG A 60 75.89 30.43 1.04
CA ARG A 60 74.92 31.54 0.84
C ARG A 60 73.47 31.06 0.82
N PHE A 61 73.17 29.91 0.22
CA PHE A 61 71.82 29.34 0.27
C PHE A 61 71.38 28.94 1.68
N GLN A 62 72.29 28.45 2.53
CA GLN A 62 71.99 28.18 3.94
C GLN A 62 71.79 29.46 4.75
N GLU A 63 72.59 30.51 4.52
CA GLU A 63 72.48 31.82 5.17
C GLU A 63 71.14 32.51 4.80
N ILE A 64 70.77 32.54 3.52
CA ILE A 64 69.46 33.05 3.04
C ILE A 64 68.31 32.22 3.64
N GLY A 65 68.45 30.89 3.66
CA GLY A 65 67.49 29.97 4.26
C GLY A 65 67.40 30.02 5.79
N ALA A 66 68.33 30.69 6.48
CA ALA A 66 68.26 30.96 7.92
C ALA A 66 67.57 32.30 8.18
N ALA A 67 68.00 33.37 7.49
CA ALA A 67 67.39 34.70 7.60
C ALA A 67 65.89 34.68 7.24
N SER A 68 65.50 33.94 6.20
CA SER A 68 64.08 33.78 5.81
C SER A 68 63.23 33.05 6.84
N ARG A 69 63.81 32.27 7.76
CA ARG A 69 63.07 31.63 8.87
C ARG A 69 62.94 32.58 10.06
N GLN A 70 64.04 33.24 10.45
CA GLN A 70 64.01 34.26 11.52
C GLN A 70 63.00 35.38 11.22
N HIS A 71 62.94 35.87 9.97
CA HIS A 71 61.93 36.86 9.56
C HIS A 71 60.48 36.33 9.66
N ALA A 72 60.24 35.05 9.36
CA ALA A 72 58.91 34.44 9.47
C ALA A 72 58.48 34.26 10.93
N ASP A 73 59.42 33.86 11.80
CA ASP A 73 59.20 33.71 13.24
C ASP A 73 58.94 35.08 13.91
N GLU A 74 59.68 36.13 13.54
CA GLU A 74 59.43 37.50 14.00
C GLU A 74 58.10 38.07 13.50
N GLU A 75 57.72 37.83 12.24
CA GLU A 75 56.42 38.26 11.69
C GLU A 75 55.26 37.52 12.39
N CYS A 76 55.43 36.24 12.71
CA CYS A 76 54.47 35.47 13.48
C CYS A 76 54.33 36.00 14.92
N LEU A 77 55.45 36.33 15.58
CA LEU A 77 55.43 36.88 16.94
C LEU A 77 54.79 38.28 16.97
N ARG A 78 55.07 39.14 15.98
CA ARG A 78 54.40 40.44 15.83
C ARG A 78 52.89 40.28 15.62
N ARG A 79 52.45 39.40 14.71
CA ARG A 79 51.01 39.14 14.50
C ARG A 79 50.33 38.61 15.77
N LYS A 80 51.02 37.77 16.56
CA LYS A 80 50.49 37.29 17.86
C LYS A 80 50.31 38.46 18.84
N GLN A 81 51.30 39.32 18.99
CA GLN A 81 51.22 40.51 19.86
C GLN A 81 50.19 41.53 19.36
N GLU A 82 50.02 41.71 18.04
CA GLU A 82 49.00 42.57 17.45
C GLU A 82 47.57 42.01 17.67
N LEU A 83 47.39 40.68 17.62
CA LEU A 83 46.14 40.02 17.98
C LEU A 83 45.83 40.12 19.48
N GLU A 84 46.83 39.91 20.34
CA GLU A 84 46.71 40.07 21.80
C GLU A 84 46.37 41.53 22.17
N ALA A 85 47.00 42.52 21.51
CA ALA A 85 46.66 43.93 21.69
C ALA A 85 45.25 44.29 21.17
N ARG A 86 44.78 43.68 20.07
CA ARG A 86 43.42 43.86 19.54
C ARG A 86 42.32 43.22 20.38
N LEU A 87 42.65 42.30 21.29
CA LEU A 87 41.69 41.65 22.19
C LEU A 87 41.39 42.47 23.46
N VAL A 88 42.22 43.46 23.82
CA VAL A 88 42.12 44.18 25.11
C VAL A 88 41.11 45.35 25.12
N PRO A 89 40.90 46.15 24.04
CA PRO A 89 39.98 47.28 24.07
C PRO A 89 38.65 47.01 23.33
N LYS A 90 37.78 46.13 23.85
CA LYS A 90 36.44 45.87 23.24
C LYS A 90 35.28 45.54 24.19
N THR A 91 35.41 45.74 25.50
CA THR A 91 34.34 45.47 26.48
C THR A 91 33.05 46.24 26.22
N GLU A 92 33.13 47.52 25.85
CA GLU A 92 31.94 48.35 25.53
C GLU A 92 31.23 47.85 24.26
N SER A 93 32.00 47.50 23.23
CA SER A 93 31.50 46.92 21.96
C SER A 93 30.83 45.54 22.14
N HIS A 94 31.08 44.83 23.25
CA HIS A 94 30.47 43.52 23.48
C HIS A 94 29.03 43.66 23.99
N TYR A 95 28.78 44.58 24.92
CA TYR A 95 27.46 44.82 25.49
C TYR A 95 26.43 45.27 24.44
N GLU A 96 26.79 46.19 23.55
CA GLU A 96 25.89 46.60 22.46
C GLU A 96 25.63 45.45 21.47
N PHE A 97 26.64 44.63 21.18
CA PHE A 97 26.49 43.46 20.31
C PHE A 97 25.61 42.38 20.94
N GLU A 98 25.73 42.13 22.25
CA GLU A 98 24.83 41.25 23.00
C GLU A 98 23.40 41.79 23.00
N LEU A 99 23.18 43.09 23.23
CA LEU A 99 21.86 43.70 23.24
C LEU A 99 21.17 43.64 21.86
N ILE A 100 21.92 43.88 20.78
CA ILE A 100 21.43 43.71 19.40
C ILE A 100 21.13 42.23 19.12
N THR A 101 22.00 41.31 19.56
CA THR A 101 21.81 39.87 19.38
C THR A 101 20.58 39.36 20.15
N GLN A 102 20.35 39.84 21.37
CA GLN A 102 19.15 39.53 22.16
C GLN A 102 17.89 40.03 21.46
N ARG A 103 17.86 41.28 20.98
CA ARG A 103 16.71 41.82 20.23
C ARG A 103 16.42 41.02 18.97
N LEU A 104 17.44 40.66 18.19
CA LEU A 104 17.27 39.82 16.99
C LEU A 104 16.79 38.40 17.34
N GLN A 105 17.20 37.83 18.47
CA GLN A 105 16.66 36.56 18.96
C GLN A 105 15.21 36.69 19.42
N GLU A 106 14.82 37.80 20.05
CA GLU A 106 13.44 38.05 20.48
C GLU A 106 12.51 38.30 19.28
N GLU A 107 12.94 39.08 18.29
CA GLU A 107 12.22 39.24 17.03
C GLU A 107 12.08 37.90 16.28
N ALA A 108 13.14 37.08 16.24
CA ALA A 108 13.07 35.75 15.65
C ALA A 108 12.12 34.80 16.41
N ARG A 109 12.12 34.84 17.76
CA ARG A 109 11.17 34.10 18.60
C ARG A 109 9.73 34.57 18.36
N HIS A 110 9.49 35.87 18.28
CA HIS A 110 8.17 36.44 18.04
C HIS A 110 7.66 36.12 16.63
N GLN A 111 8.50 36.20 15.59
CA GLN A 111 8.14 35.74 14.24
C GLN A 111 7.89 34.23 14.17
N LYS A 112 8.60 33.43 14.97
CA LYS A 112 8.34 31.99 15.10
C LYS A 112 6.98 31.73 15.76
N GLN A 113 6.70 32.37 16.90
CA GLN A 113 5.41 32.28 17.59
C GLN A 113 4.25 32.72 16.68
N GLN A 114 4.36 33.85 15.97
CA GLN A 114 3.33 34.31 15.03
C GLN A 114 3.08 33.34 13.86
N LYS A 115 4.08 32.54 13.45
CA LYS A 115 3.93 31.49 12.45
C LYS A 115 3.28 30.23 13.05
N GLU A 116 3.65 29.88 14.28
CA GLU A 116 3.05 28.77 15.03
C GLU A 116 1.56 29.06 15.33
N ASP A 117 1.21 30.26 15.79
CA ASP A 117 -0.17 30.72 16.01
C ASP A 117 -1.01 30.72 14.71
N GLN A 118 -0.39 31.01 13.55
CA GLN A 118 -1.06 30.94 12.24
C GLN A 118 -1.27 29.49 11.78
N ILE A 119 -0.32 28.60 12.07
CA ILE A 119 -0.44 27.17 11.80
C ILE A 119 -1.55 26.58 12.68
N ASP A 120 -1.58 26.89 13.98
CA ASP A 120 -2.60 26.43 14.92
C ASP A 120 -4.02 26.91 14.57
N LYS A 121 -4.17 28.14 14.05
CA LYS A 121 -5.45 28.63 13.51
C LYS A 121 -5.90 27.79 12.31
N LYS A 122 -5.02 27.55 11.33
CA LYS A 122 -5.33 26.72 10.16
C LYS A 122 -5.62 25.26 10.53
N ILE A 123 -4.91 24.70 11.51
CA ILE A 123 -5.19 23.36 12.03
C ILE A 123 -6.60 23.30 12.64
N LYS A 124 -7.00 24.29 13.44
CA LYS A 124 -8.37 24.37 14.00
C LYS A 124 -9.45 24.55 12.92
N GLU A 125 -9.18 25.33 11.88
CA GLU A 125 -10.07 25.47 10.72
C GLU A 125 -10.24 24.14 9.96
N ILE A 126 -9.14 23.42 9.70
CA ILE A 126 -9.14 22.10 9.04
C ILE A 126 -9.88 21.06 9.89
N ILE A 127 -9.66 21.03 11.21
CA ILE A 127 -10.38 20.12 12.13
C ILE A 127 -11.88 20.42 12.10
N ASN A 128 -12.29 21.68 12.22
CA ASN A 128 -13.70 22.07 12.15
C ASN A 128 -14.35 21.70 10.80
N GLN A 129 -13.61 21.82 9.68
CA GLN A 129 -14.07 21.38 8.37
C GLN A 129 -14.21 19.86 8.29
N GLN A 130 -13.22 19.10 8.79
CA GLN A 130 -13.30 17.63 8.87
C GLN A 130 -14.47 17.17 9.73
N GLU A 131 -14.69 17.73 10.92
CA GLU A 131 -15.84 17.37 11.75
C GLU A 131 -17.19 17.72 11.10
N ARG A 132 -17.25 18.74 10.24
CA ARG A 132 -18.45 19.04 9.46
C ARG A 132 -18.69 17.99 8.38
N VAL A 133 -17.68 17.69 7.57
CA VAL A 133 -17.76 16.66 6.52
C VAL A 133 -18.08 15.28 7.10
N GLN A 134 -17.53 14.93 8.28
CA GLN A 134 -17.87 13.67 8.96
C GLN A 134 -19.32 13.66 9.48
N ARG A 135 -19.84 14.78 10.03
CA ARG A 135 -21.25 14.89 10.43
C ARG A 135 -22.20 14.81 9.24
N GLU A 136 -21.89 15.51 8.15
CA GLU A 136 -22.65 15.50 6.90
C GLU A 136 -22.62 14.09 6.25
N LYS A 137 -21.48 13.39 6.27
CA LYS A 137 -21.36 11.98 5.83
C LYS A 137 -22.19 11.02 6.68
N LEU A 138 -22.13 11.15 8.01
CA LEU A 138 -22.89 10.29 8.93
C LEU A 138 -24.41 10.47 8.75
N GLN A 139 -24.88 11.71 8.60
CA GLN A 139 -26.29 12.00 8.29
C GLN A 139 -26.73 11.40 6.95
N LYS A 140 -25.88 11.49 5.90
CA LYS A 140 -26.16 10.85 4.60
C LYS A 140 -26.26 9.33 4.73
N GLN A 141 -25.33 8.69 5.44
CA GLN A 141 -25.32 7.24 5.66
C GLN A 141 -26.56 6.77 6.46
N GLN A 142 -26.97 7.52 7.49
CA GLN A 142 -28.20 7.24 8.25
C GLN A 142 -29.45 7.37 7.37
N LEU A 143 -29.52 8.37 6.50
CA LEU A 143 -30.63 8.54 5.56
C LEU A 143 -30.68 7.41 4.51
N GLU A 144 -29.52 6.99 3.99
CA GLU A 144 -29.41 5.86 3.06
C GLU A 144 -29.86 4.54 3.70
N GLN A 145 -29.51 4.31 4.97
CA GLN A 145 -30.01 3.16 5.74
C GLN A 145 -31.53 3.20 5.92
N GLN A 146 -32.11 4.36 6.27
CA GLN A 146 -33.56 4.50 6.42
C GLN A 146 -34.33 4.31 5.09
N ILE A 147 -33.74 4.71 3.96
CA ILE A 147 -34.32 4.46 2.63
C ILE A 147 -34.28 2.95 2.31
N ALA A 148 -33.12 2.30 2.48
CA ALA A 148 -32.97 0.87 2.21
C ALA A 148 -33.90 0.00 3.11
N GLU A 149 -34.06 0.36 4.39
CA GLU A 149 -35.01 -0.31 5.27
C GLU A 149 -36.46 -0.12 4.81
N ALA A 150 -36.86 1.10 4.46
CA ALA A 150 -38.20 1.40 3.97
C ALA A 150 -38.51 0.68 2.63
N GLU A 151 -37.53 0.56 1.73
CA GLU A 151 -37.67 -0.23 0.50
C GLU A 151 -37.81 -1.73 0.78
N LYS A 152 -37.01 -2.28 1.70
CA LYS A 152 -37.14 -3.67 2.16
C LYS A 152 -38.53 -3.95 2.74
N ARG A 153 -39.04 -3.07 3.60
CA ARG A 153 -40.41 -3.13 4.15
C ARG A 153 -41.48 -3.01 3.07
N LYS A 154 -41.35 -2.06 2.13
CA LYS A 154 -42.25 -1.91 0.96
C LYS A 154 -42.32 -3.20 0.11
N ASN A 155 -41.18 -3.86 -0.13
CA ASN A 155 -41.12 -5.10 -0.91
C ASN A 155 -41.79 -6.29 -0.19
N VAL A 156 -41.61 -6.40 1.13
CA VAL A 156 -42.36 -7.37 1.96
C VAL A 156 -43.86 -7.06 1.95
N CYS A 157 -44.23 -5.78 1.98
CA CYS A 157 -45.63 -5.36 1.88
C CYS A 157 -46.27 -5.77 0.54
N SER A 158 -45.61 -5.50 -0.59
CA SER A 158 -46.11 -5.85 -1.92
C SER A 158 -46.33 -7.37 -2.08
N THR A 159 -45.36 -8.19 -1.64
CA THR A 159 -45.44 -9.65 -1.78
C THR A 159 -46.55 -10.28 -0.91
N LYS A 160 -46.78 -9.74 0.31
CA LYS A 160 -47.95 -10.07 1.15
C LYS A 160 -49.28 -9.72 0.46
N ALA A 161 -49.40 -8.53 -0.12
CA ALA A 161 -50.63 -8.08 -0.80
C ALA A 161 -50.95 -8.94 -2.04
N ASP A 162 -49.93 -9.34 -2.81
CA ASP A 162 -50.09 -10.28 -3.92
C ASP A 162 -50.42 -11.71 -3.48
N SER A 163 -49.92 -12.15 -2.31
CA SER A 163 -50.31 -13.44 -1.71
C SER A 163 -51.80 -13.45 -1.31
N CYS A 164 -52.24 -12.40 -0.62
CA CYS A 164 -53.65 -12.19 -0.26
C CYS A 164 -54.57 -12.12 -1.50
N TRP A 165 -54.10 -11.48 -2.57
CA TRP A 165 -54.82 -11.43 -3.84
C TRP A 165 -54.96 -12.81 -4.50
N LYS A 166 -53.89 -13.61 -4.52
CA LYS A 166 -53.94 -14.99 -5.04
C LYS A 166 -54.91 -15.87 -4.25
N LYS A 167 -54.89 -15.77 -2.91
CA LYS A 167 -55.87 -16.45 -2.03
C LYS A 167 -57.32 -16.08 -2.38
N LEU A 168 -57.62 -14.79 -2.59
CA LEU A 168 -58.97 -14.37 -3.01
C LEU A 168 -59.40 -15.06 -4.32
N HIS A 169 -58.54 -15.08 -5.34
CA HIS A 169 -58.85 -15.74 -6.61
C HIS A 169 -59.03 -17.26 -6.45
N GLU A 170 -58.24 -17.92 -5.61
CA GLU A 170 -58.38 -19.34 -5.30
C GLU A 170 -59.69 -19.66 -4.57
N ILE A 171 -60.06 -18.86 -3.57
CA ILE A 171 -61.35 -18.95 -2.87
C ILE A 171 -62.50 -18.80 -3.86
N LEU A 172 -62.45 -17.79 -4.74
CA LEU A 172 -63.50 -17.52 -5.72
C LEU A 172 -63.52 -18.51 -6.90
N ALA A 173 -62.45 -19.26 -7.13
CA ALA A 173 -62.42 -20.37 -8.09
C ALA A 173 -63.02 -21.65 -7.47
N ASN A 174 -62.59 -22.00 -6.26
CA ASN A 174 -62.93 -23.25 -5.57
C ASN A 174 -64.19 -23.09 -4.68
N CYS A 175 -65.21 -22.41 -5.21
CA CYS A 175 -66.44 -22.02 -4.50
C CYS A 175 -67.67 -22.76 -5.08
N PRO A 176 -68.30 -23.70 -4.34
CA PRO A 176 -69.63 -24.21 -4.68
C PRO A 176 -70.69 -23.12 -4.49
N GLU A 177 -71.82 -23.21 -5.20
CA GLU A 177 -72.91 -22.21 -5.16
C GLU A 177 -72.44 -20.74 -5.26
N LYS A 178 -71.41 -20.45 -6.07
CA LYS A 178 -70.71 -19.15 -6.16
C LYS A 178 -71.59 -17.90 -6.18
N SER A 179 -72.78 -17.94 -6.81
CA SER A 179 -73.74 -16.83 -6.80
C SER A 179 -74.38 -16.57 -5.43
N ALA A 180 -74.69 -17.61 -4.66
CA ALA A 180 -75.22 -17.49 -3.29
C ALA A 180 -74.15 -17.08 -2.28
N PHE A 181 -72.91 -17.56 -2.46
CA PHE A 181 -71.76 -17.11 -1.66
C PHE A 181 -71.53 -15.61 -1.85
N LEU A 182 -71.41 -15.13 -3.09
CA LEU A 182 -71.14 -13.73 -3.40
C LEU A 182 -72.25 -12.79 -2.91
N GLN A 183 -73.52 -13.20 -2.95
CA GLN A 183 -74.62 -12.40 -2.35
C GLN A 183 -74.41 -12.11 -0.86
N THR A 184 -73.66 -12.95 -0.14
CA THR A 184 -73.36 -12.77 1.28
C THR A 184 -72.02 -12.06 1.51
N THR A 185 -71.01 -12.30 0.67
CA THR A 185 -69.62 -11.90 0.92
C THR A 185 -69.06 -10.80 0.00
N GLN A 186 -69.83 -10.29 -0.98
CA GLN A 186 -69.35 -9.27 -1.93
C GLN A 186 -68.65 -8.07 -1.26
N SER A 187 -69.19 -7.58 -0.13
CA SER A 187 -68.59 -6.46 0.60
C SER A 187 -67.17 -6.76 1.13
N GLN A 188 -66.86 -8.01 1.48
CA GLN A 188 -65.49 -8.42 1.87
C GLN A 188 -64.57 -8.45 0.63
N VAL A 189 -65.07 -8.95 -0.50
CA VAL A 189 -64.35 -9.03 -1.78
C VAL A 189 -63.99 -7.63 -2.31
N ASP A 190 -64.93 -6.69 -2.22
CA ASP A 190 -64.72 -5.29 -2.61
C ASP A 190 -63.68 -4.60 -1.70
N GLN A 191 -63.75 -4.84 -0.38
CA GLN A 191 -62.77 -4.32 0.58
C GLN A 191 -61.35 -4.86 0.34
N ILE A 192 -61.20 -6.15 0.04
CA ILE A 192 -59.91 -6.78 -0.31
C ILE A 192 -59.34 -6.13 -1.59
N THR A 193 -60.21 -5.88 -2.58
CA THR A 193 -59.84 -5.26 -3.86
C THR A 193 -59.39 -3.81 -3.68
N GLU A 194 -60.12 -3.02 -2.90
CA GLU A 194 -59.77 -1.61 -2.65
C GLU A 194 -58.51 -1.46 -1.78
N LYS A 195 -58.35 -2.28 -0.72
CA LYS A 195 -57.13 -2.27 0.10
C LYS A 195 -55.88 -2.63 -0.70
N LYS A 196 -55.96 -3.60 -1.63
CA LYS A 196 -54.85 -3.86 -2.57
C LYS A 196 -54.56 -2.65 -3.45
N ARG A 197 -55.58 -2.02 -4.04
CA ARG A 197 -55.44 -0.83 -4.88
C ARG A 197 -54.81 0.35 -4.12
N GLU A 198 -55.11 0.48 -2.84
CA GLU A 198 -54.51 1.47 -1.96
C GLU A 198 -53.03 1.18 -1.68
N ILE A 199 -52.66 -0.07 -1.36
CA ILE A 199 -51.25 -0.48 -1.20
C ILE A 199 -50.45 -0.18 -2.48
N GLU A 200 -50.97 -0.58 -3.65
CA GLU A 200 -50.33 -0.28 -4.94
C GLU A 200 -50.14 1.23 -5.20
N LYS A 201 -51.08 2.06 -4.72
CA LYS A 201 -51.02 3.53 -4.83
C LYS A 201 -50.02 4.13 -3.85
N ILE A 202 -49.82 3.54 -2.67
CA ILE A 202 -48.85 3.99 -1.66
C ILE A 202 -47.43 3.58 -2.04
N LEU A 203 -47.24 2.37 -2.58
CA LEU A 203 -45.93 1.90 -3.06
C LEU A 203 -45.34 2.84 -4.13
N LYS A 204 -46.19 3.37 -5.02
CA LYS A 204 -45.88 4.33 -6.10
C LYS A 204 -45.60 5.77 -5.61
N GLN A 205 -45.63 6.05 -4.30
CA GLN A 205 -45.30 7.37 -3.74
C GLN A 205 -43.80 7.49 -3.42
N CYS A 206 -43.17 8.51 -4.00
CA CYS A 206 -41.82 8.99 -3.68
C CYS A 206 -41.92 10.29 -2.86
N GLY A 207 -41.20 10.38 -1.75
CA GLY A 207 -41.20 11.57 -0.88
C GLY A 207 -40.44 11.33 0.42
N ALA A 208 -40.04 12.41 1.10
CA ALA A 208 -39.06 12.44 2.19
C ALA A 208 -39.48 11.77 3.52
N ALA A 209 -40.54 10.98 3.55
CA ALA A 209 -41.10 10.35 4.75
C ALA A 209 -41.13 8.82 4.63
N TYR A 210 -40.01 8.23 4.19
CA TYR A 210 -39.91 6.84 3.74
C TYR A 210 -40.46 5.80 4.74
N LEU A 211 -40.08 5.90 6.02
CA LEU A 211 -40.58 5.00 7.08
C LEU A 211 -42.10 5.15 7.28
N ALA A 212 -42.60 6.39 7.41
CA ALA A 212 -44.04 6.64 7.53
C ALA A 212 -44.87 6.29 6.28
N VAL A 213 -44.23 6.00 5.13
CA VAL A 213 -44.88 5.36 3.97
C VAL A 213 -44.93 3.84 4.17
N ALA A 214 -43.86 3.22 4.66
CA ALA A 214 -43.80 1.79 4.97
C ALA A 214 -44.80 1.40 6.09
N ASP A 215 -44.82 2.13 7.21
CA ASP A 215 -45.69 1.83 8.37
C ASP A 215 -47.19 1.85 7.99
N ARG A 216 -47.60 2.82 7.15
CA ARG A 216 -48.97 2.88 6.59
C ARG A 216 -49.27 1.72 5.65
N CYS A 217 -48.28 1.34 4.83
CA CYS A 217 -48.36 0.16 3.98
C CYS A 217 -48.59 -1.12 4.82
N GLU A 218 -47.83 -1.29 5.91
CA GLU A 218 -47.94 -2.45 6.81
C GLU A 218 -49.30 -2.51 7.53
N SER A 219 -49.86 -1.38 7.98
CA SER A 219 -51.19 -1.32 8.61
C SER A 219 -52.30 -1.81 7.65
N ILE A 220 -52.36 -1.28 6.43
CA ILE A 220 -53.38 -1.65 5.44
C ILE A 220 -53.24 -3.13 5.05
N ASN A 221 -52.01 -3.66 5.02
CA ASN A 221 -51.74 -5.05 4.72
C ASN A 221 -52.19 -6.00 5.85
N LYS A 222 -52.10 -5.58 7.11
CA LYS A 222 -52.66 -6.32 8.26
C LYS A 222 -54.18 -6.40 8.16
N GLU A 223 -54.85 -5.29 7.83
CA GLU A 223 -56.31 -5.27 7.62
C GLU A 223 -56.72 -6.12 6.40
N LEU A 224 -55.90 -6.16 5.35
CA LEU A 224 -56.07 -7.03 4.18
C LEU A 224 -55.95 -8.52 4.57
N GLU A 225 -54.93 -8.89 5.34
CA GLU A 225 -54.74 -10.25 5.87
C GLU A 225 -55.92 -10.68 6.76
N GLU A 226 -56.37 -9.80 7.67
CA GLU A 226 -57.54 -10.05 8.53
C GLU A 226 -58.84 -10.24 7.73
N THR A 227 -59.04 -9.45 6.66
CA THR A 227 -60.23 -9.56 5.80
C THR A 227 -60.22 -10.84 4.95
N VAL A 228 -59.04 -11.26 4.44
CA VAL A 228 -58.89 -12.54 3.73
C VAL A 228 -59.14 -13.72 4.68
N VAL A 229 -58.60 -13.70 5.90
CA VAL A 229 -58.83 -14.76 6.90
C VAL A 229 -60.30 -14.83 7.35
N ALA A 230 -61.03 -13.72 7.33
CA ALA A 230 -62.48 -13.73 7.51
C ALA A 230 -63.19 -14.46 6.36
N LEU A 231 -62.85 -14.12 5.10
CA LEU A 231 -63.41 -14.75 3.92
C LEU A 231 -63.06 -16.25 3.82
N GLU A 232 -61.86 -16.66 4.21
CA GLU A 232 -61.43 -18.08 4.32
C GLU A 232 -62.30 -18.86 5.31
N ARG A 233 -62.72 -18.23 6.41
CA ARG A 233 -63.64 -18.85 7.39
C ARG A 233 -65.05 -18.95 6.86
N ASP A 234 -65.51 -17.96 6.09
CA ASP A 234 -66.87 -17.91 5.59
C ASP A 234 -67.08 -18.81 4.36
N ILE A 235 -66.06 -19.04 3.52
CA ILE A 235 -66.15 -20.05 2.44
C ILE A 235 -66.20 -21.48 2.97
N GLU A 236 -65.49 -21.83 4.05
CA GLU A 236 -65.56 -23.20 4.57
C GLU A 236 -66.90 -23.49 5.25
N LYS A 237 -67.46 -22.54 6.02
CA LYS A 237 -68.87 -22.63 6.49
C LYS A 237 -69.84 -22.83 5.32
N HIS A 238 -69.62 -22.15 4.18
CA HIS A 238 -70.48 -22.30 3.02
C HIS A 238 -70.33 -23.68 2.37
N ARG A 239 -69.10 -24.21 2.27
CA ARG A 239 -68.84 -25.60 1.84
C ARG A 239 -69.48 -26.62 2.76
N GLU A 240 -69.40 -26.44 4.08
CA GLU A 240 -70.10 -27.27 5.07
C GLU A 240 -71.63 -27.20 4.89
N ALA A 241 -72.18 -26.01 4.67
CA ALA A 241 -73.61 -25.81 4.44
C ALA A 241 -74.09 -26.46 3.13
N VAL A 242 -73.31 -26.38 2.04
CA VAL A 242 -73.60 -27.07 0.77
C VAL A 242 -73.54 -28.58 0.96
N LYS A 243 -72.45 -29.13 1.54
CA LYS A 243 -72.33 -30.56 1.86
C LYS A 243 -73.50 -31.05 2.72
N ALA A 244 -73.94 -30.26 3.71
CA ALA A 244 -75.07 -30.60 4.57
C ALA A 244 -76.44 -30.56 3.85
N ARG A 245 -76.59 -29.74 2.79
CA ARG A 245 -77.76 -29.80 1.89
C ARG A 245 -77.69 -31.03 0.99
N GLU A 246 -76.54 -31.30 0.38
CA GLU A 246 -76.31 -32.47 -0.48
C GLU A 246 -76.57 -33.79 0.27
N ILE A 247 -76.08 -33.91 1.51
CA ILE A 247 -76.32 -35.07 2.37
C ILE A 247 -77.83 -35.23 2.66
N LYS A 248 -78.53 -34.17 3.09
CA LYS A 248 -79.99 -34.25 3.31
C LYS A 248 -80.78 -34.62 2.06
N HIS A 249 -80.42 -34.05 0.92
CA HIS A 249 -81.05 -34.36 -0.37
C HIS A 249 -80.76 -35.81 -0.80
N THR A 250 -79.62 -36.38 -0.39
CA THR A 250 -79.26 -37.78 -0.59
C THR A 250 -80.03 -38.71 0.37
N GLU A 251 -80.18 -38.32 1.64
CA GLU A 251 -80.99 -39.04 2.64
C GLU A 251 -82.47 -39.13 2.21
N GLU A 252 -83.07 -38.04 1.76
CA GLU A 252 -84.44 -38.04 1.20
C GLU A 252 -84.58 -38.89 -0.08
N THR A 253 -83.49 -39.14 -0.80
CA THR A 253 -83.48 -40.01 -1.99
C THR A 253 -83.17 -41.48 -1.64
N SER A 254 -82.83 -41.79 -0.38
CA SER A 254 -82.23 -43.09 0.00
C SER A 254 -83.21 -44.25 0.24
N VAL A 255 -84.49 -44.13 -0.16
CA VAL A 255 -85.42 -45.28 -0.25
C VAL A 255 -85.32 -45.93 -1.63
N THR A 256 -84.20 -46.62 -1.93
CA THR A 256 -84.10 -47.78 -2.86
C THR A 256 -82.70 -48.43 -2.86
N SER A 257 -82.65 -49.73 -2.55
CA SER A 257 -81.62 -50.76 -2.82
C SER A 257 -80.10 -50.44 -2.72
N LEU A 258 -79.53 -50.79 -1.57
CA LEU A 258 -78.41 -51.76 -1.41
C LEU A 258 -77.63 -52.22 -2.66
N SER A 259 -76.30 -52.05 -2.65
CA SER A 259 -75.33 -53.19 -2.63
C SER A 259 -73.84 -52.74 -2.61
N ALA A 260 -72.97 -53.61 -2.10
CA ALA A 260 -71.51 -53.52 -1.96
C ALA A 260 -70.95 -54.97 -2.01
N PRO A 261 -69.63 -55.31 -1.84
CA PRO A 261 -68.47 -54.47 -1.45
C PRO A 261 -67.11 -54.83 -2.16
N THR A 262 -65.99 -54.36 -1.58
CA THR A 262 -64.59 -54.94 -1.62
C THR A 262 -63.76 -54.86 -2.93
N ASP A 263 -62.42 -54.76 -2.92
CA ASP A 263 -61.38 -54.65 -1.84
C ASP A 263 -60.08 -53.95 -2.33
N SER A 264 -59.19 -53.55 -1.40
CA SER A 264 -57.69 -53.53 -1.39
C SER A 264 -56.86 -53.32 -2.69
N SER A 265 -55.69 -52.64 -2.69
CA SER A 265 -54.67 -52.51 -1.63
C SER A 265 -53.58 -51.43 -1.89
N ARG A 266 -52.86 -51.04 -0.82
CA ARG A 266 -51.39 -50.81 -0.60
C ARG A 266 -50.45 -50.65 -1.84
N ILE A 267 -49.34 -49.90 -1.83
CA ILE A 267 -48.15 -49.96 -0.91
C ILE A 267 -47.33 -48.62 -0.87
N ALA A 268 -46.90 -48.26 0.36
CA ALA A 268 -45.69 -47.57 0.89
C ALA A 268 -44.73 -46.60 0.10
N THR A 269 -44.12 -45.72 0.93
CA THR A 269 -42.96 -44.79 0.76
C THR A 269 -41.59 -45.49 0.55
N PRO A 270 -40.50 -44.81 0.08
CA PRO A 270 -39.80 -43.67 0.74
C PRO A 270 -39.47 -42.47 -0.19
N ALA A 271 -39.16 -41.23 0.23
CA ALA A 271 -38.64 -40.63 1.48
C ALA A 271 -37.09 -40.60 1.64
N GLN A 272 -36.41 -39.63 1.01
CA GLN A 272 -35.18 -38.92 1.44
C GLN A 272 -34.71 -37.93 0.35
N PRO A 273 -33.82 -36.95 0.63
CA PRO A 273 -33.66 -36.17 1.86
C PRO A 273 -33.80 -34.65 1.60
N VAL A 274 -34.00 -33.85 2.65
CA VAL A 274 -33.89 -32.38 2.58
C VAL A 274 -32.47 -31.97 2.99
N GLU A 275 -31.73 -31.30 2.11
CA GLU A 275 -30.50 -30.60 2.50
C GLU A 275 -30.85 -29.25 3.15
N THR A 276 -30.68 -29.18 4.48
CA THR A 276 -30.72 -27.93 5.22
C THR A 276 -29.53 -27.05 4.83
N LYS A 277 -29.76 -26.02 4.01
CA LYS A 277 -28.79 -24.93 3.89
C LYS A 277 -28.95 -24.00 5.08
N GLU A 278 -28.11 -24.20 6.08
CA GLU A 278 -27.98 -23.26 7.19
C GLU A 278 -27.52 -21.91 6.66
N SER A 279 -28.33 -20.88 6.87
CA SER A 279 -28.00 -19.50 6.49
C SER A 279 -26.93 -18.95 7.45
N THR A 280 -25.66 -19.21 7.16
CA THR A 280 -24.55 -18.53 7.84
C THR A 280 -24.69 -17.03 7.56
N VAL A 281 -24.91 -16.23 8.61
CA VAL A 281 -24.89 -14.77 8.51
C VAL A 281 -23.45 -14.37 8.21
N GLN A 282 -23.20 -13.92 6.98
CA GLN A 282 -21.96 -13.22 6.63
C GLN A 282 -22.20 -11.74 6.88
N ASP A 283 -21.38 -11.12 7.73
CA ASP A 283 -21.38 -9.67 7.91
C ASP A 283 -20.94 -8.99 6.61
N GLU A 284 -21.77 -8.10 6.08
CA GLU A 284 -21.48 -7.32 4.87
C GLU A 284 -20.38 -6.28 5.15
N TYR A 285 -19.12 -6.66 4.98
CA TYR A 285 -17.98 -5.74 4.88
C TYR A 285 -17.87 -5.20 3.43
N PRO A 286 -18.21 -3.93 3.13
CA PRO A 286 -18.32 -3.45 1.75
C PRO A 286 -17.00 -2.99 1.10
N ASP A 287 -15.86 -3.12 1.81
CA ASP A 287 -14.51 -2.93 1.26
C ASP A 287 -13.97 -4.31 0.82
N CYS A 288 -13.58 -4.45 -0.45
CA CYS A 288 -13.30 -5.76 -1.06
C CYS A 288 -11.97 -6.39 -0.63
N VAL A 289 -12.03 -7.23 0.40
CA VAL A 289 -10.93 -8.09 0.85
C VAL A 289 -11.09 -9.48 0.23
N PHE A 290 -10.06 -10.02 -0.41
CA PHE A 290 -10.03 -11.45 -0.71
C PHE A 290 -9.77 -12.21 0.60
N ASN A 291 -10.65 -13.17 0.94
CA ASN A 291 -10.53 -13.95 2.18
C ASN A 291 -9.16 -14.63 2.29
N ASP A 292 -8.64 -15.15 1.18
CA ASP A 292 -7.32 -15.75 1.03
C ASP A 292 -6.18 -14.78 1.42
N ASP A 293 -6.25 -13.52 0.97
CA ASP A 293 -5.26 -12.47 1.31
C ASP A 293 -5.32 -12.12 2.81
N LEU A 294 -6.53 -12.05 3.37
CA LEU A 294 -6.74 -11.81 4.80
C LEU A 294 -6.26 -12.98 5.66
N GLU A 295 -6.48 -14.22 5.22
CA GLU A 295 -5.98 -15.40 5.91
C GLU A 295 -4.45 -15.45 5.89
N VAL A 296 -3.82 -15.25 4.73
CA VAL A 296 -2.35 -15.20 4.59
C VAL A 296 -1.75 -14.09 5.46
N TYR A 297 -2.36 -12.90 5.50
CA TYR A 297 -1.95 -11.80 6.39
C TYR A 297 -2.03 -12.21 7.87
N ASN A 298 -3.16 -12.81 8.30
CA ASN A 298 -3.35 -13.25 9.67
C ASN A 298 -2.37 -14.37 10.07
N GLN A 299 -2.17 -15.38 9.21
CA GLN A 299 -1.18 -16.44 9.42
C GLN A 299 0.25 -15.87 9.58
N LEU A 300 0.65 -14.91 8.73
CA LEU A 300 1.97 -14.27 8.79
C LEU A 300 2.17 -13.44 10.08
N LEU A 301 1.13 -12.73 10.54
CA LEU A 301 1.22 -11.98 11.81
C LEU A 301 1.22 -12.90 13.04
N GLN A 302 0.46 -14.01 13.02
CA GLN A 302 0.50 -15.02 14.08
C GLN A 302 1.88 -15.68 14.17
N GLU A 303 2.45 -16.11 13.04
CA GLU A 303 3.79 -16.72 12.99
C GLU A 303 4.88 -15.74 13.45
N LEU A 304 4.77 -14.47 13.05
CA LEU A 304 5.66 -13.40 13.53
C LEU A 304 5.55 -13.16 15.04
N GLN A 305 4.35 -13.22 15.60
CA GLN A 305 4.15 -13.09 17.05
C GLN A 305 4.68 -14.30 17.81
N ARG A 306 4.48 -15.52 17.28
CA ARG A 306 5.05 -16.76 17.82
C ARG A 306 6.58 -16.69 17.89
N TYR A 307 7.24 -16.28 16.81
CA TYR A 307 8.70 -16.12 16.76
C TYR A 307 9.22 -15.09 17.78
N LYS A 308 8.49 -14.02 18.03
CA LYS A 308 8.84 -13.02 19.07
C LYS A 308 8.75 -13.60 20.48
N LEU A 309 7.67 -14.31 20.79
CA LEU A 309 7.48 -14.94 22.10
C LEU A 309 8.57 -16.00 22.37
N THR A 310 8.93 -16.81 21.38
CA THR A 310 10.05 -17.77 21.52
C THR A 310 11.39 -17.05 21.68
N ALA A 311 11.66 -15.99 20.90
CA ALA A 311 12.87 -15.17 21.05
C ALA A 311 12.97 -14.43 22.40
N GLU A 312 11.84 -14.12 23.04
CA GLU A 312 11.82 -13.44 24.34
C GLU A 312 12.39 -14.30 25.49
N SER A 313 12.28 -15.63 25.41
CA SER A 313 12.97 -16.54 26.34
C SER A 313 14.48 -16.27 26.38
N PHE A 314 15.11 -16.16 25.21
CA PHE A 314 16.53 -15.87 25.07
C PHE A 314 16.86 -14.40 25.38
N LYS A 315 15.98 -13.47 25.00
CA LYS A 315 16.12 -12.02 25.25
C LYS A 315 16.21 -11.70 26.75
N ASN A 316 15.44 -12.41 27.56
CA ASN A 316 15.24 -12.11 28.97
C ASN A 316 16.20 -12.89 29.90
N ASP A 317 16.75 -14.03 29.47
CA ASP A 317 17.74 -14.78 30.27
C ASP A 317 19.01 -13.95 30.54
N ALA A 318 19.31 -13.66 31.81
CA ALA A 318 20.48 -12.86 32.19
C ALA A 318 21.83 -13.50 31.78
N ARG A 319 21.90 -14.84 31.65
CA ARG A 319 23.14 -15.59 31.39
C ARG A 319 23.74 -15.24 30.03
N PHE A 320 22.92 -15.20 28.99
CA PHE A 320 23.34 -14.97 27.60
C PHE A 320 23.44 -13.47 27.21
N LYS A 321 23.61 -12.57 28.19
CA LYS A 321 23.67 -11.11 27.93
C LYS A 321 24.84 -10.72 27.02
N ALA A 322 25.97 -11.42 27.13
CA ALA A 322 27.12 -11.21 26.26
C ALA A 322 26.84 -11.71 24.83
N ASP A 323 26.35 -12.95 24.70
CA ASP A 323 26.00 -13.56 23.41
C ASP A 323 24.97 -12.73 22.67
N ARG A 324 23.94 -12.21 23.34
CA ARG A 324 22.94 -11.32 22.71
C ARG A 324 23.56 -10.07 22.10
N PHE A 325 24.53 -9.46 22.77
CA PHE A 325 25.19 -8.25 22.26
C PHE A 325 26.09 -8.56 21.05
N ASP A 326 26.85 -9.64 21.11
CA ASP A 326 27.73 -10.06 20.01
C ASP A 326 26.93 -10.60 18.81
N LEU A 327 25.83 -11.33 19.03
CA LEU A 327 24.86 -11.75 18.00
C LEU A 327 24.11 -10.55 17.40
N GLN A 328 23.71 -9.57 18.22
CA GLN A 328 23.09 -8.35 17.72
C GLN A 328 24.04 -7.60 16.78
N LYS A 329 25.35 -7.56 17.08
CA LYS A 329 26.36 -7.04 16.14
C LYS A 329 26.51 -7.94 14.90
N ALA A 330 26.58 -9.26 15.06
CA ALA A 330 26.69 -10.21 13.96
C ALA A 330 25.54 -10.08 12.93
N VAL A 331 24.34 -9.72 13.39
CA VAL A 331 23.19 -9.42 12.53
C VAL A 331 23.22 -7.99 12.00
N VAL A 332 23.35 -6.97 12.86
CA VAL A 332 23.14 -5.57 12.47
C VAL A 332 24.30 -5.00 11.65
N GLN A 333 25.55 -5.40 11.91
CA GLN A 333 26.70 -4.85 11.20
C GLN A 333 26.67 -5.19 9.69
N PRO A 334 26.50 -6.46 9.25
CA PRO A 334 26.38 -6.76 7.82
C PRO A 334 25.23 -6.02 7.13
N ILE A 335 24.07 -5.86 7.78
CA ILE A 335 22.91 -5.14 7.23
C ILE A 335 23.25 -3.68 6.96
N ASN A 336 23.86 -2.99 7.93
CA ASN A 336 24.24 -1.58 7.79
C ASN A 336 25.39 -1.37 6.79
N GLU A 337 26.14 -2.42 6.45
CA GLU A 337 27.20 -2.41 5.41
C GLU A 337 26.66 -2.65 3.99
N ILE A 338 25.39 -3.05 3.80
CA ILE A 338 24.80 -3.32 2.48
C ILE A 338 24.82 -2.05 1.60
N SER A 339 25.40 -2.18 0.40
CA SER A 339 25.44 -1.12 -0.62
C SER A 339 25.76 -1.69 -1.99
N ASP A 340 25.58 -0.88 -3.04
CA ASP A 340 25.78 -1.18 -4.46
C ASP A 340 27.25 -1.09 -4.92
N GLN A 341 28.23 -1.15 -4.01
CA GLN A 341 29.66 -0.97 -4.30
C GLN A 341 30.23 -2.05 -5.23
N SER A 342 29.94 -3.33 -4.96
CA SER A 342 30.29 -4.47 -5.82
C SER A 342 29.53 -5.74 -5.43
N GLY A 343 29.44 -6.70 -6.35
CA GLY A 343 28.95 -8.05 -6.06
C GLY A 343 29.73 -8.75 -4.96
N SER A 344 31.06 -8.64 -4.98
CA SER A 344 31.94 -9.22 -3.94
C SER A 344 31.68 -8.65 -2.54
N HIS A 345 31.41 -7.35 -2.43
CA HIS A 345 31.05 -6.71 -1.16
C HIS A 345 29.66 -7.16 -0.68
N LEU A 346 28.69 -7.24 -1.58
CA LEU A 346 27.34 -7.71 -1.26
C LEU A 346 27.34 -9.20 -0.87
N GLN A 347 28.18 -10.01 -1.53
CA GLN A 347 28.39 -11.42 -1.26
C GLN A 347 29.02 -11.65 0.12
N ASP A 348 29.97 -10.82 0.58
CA ASP A 348 30.47 -10.88 1.97
C ASP A 348 29.33 -10.73 3.00
N LYS A 349 28.44 -9.74 2.81
CA LYS A 349 27.33 -9.53 3.75
C LYS A 349 26.35 -10.69 3.72
N LEU A 350 26.03 -11.17 2.52
CA LEU A 350 25.16 -12.31 2.31
C LEU A 350 25.73 -13.59 2.94
N ASP A 351 27.01 -13.90 2.74
CA ASP A 351 27.65 -15.11 3.28
C ASP A 351 27.87 -15.03 4.79
N ARG A 352 28.18 -13.85 5.35
CA ARG A 352 28.23 -13.66 6.82
C ARG A 352 26.87 -13.91 7.45
N LEU A 353 25.78 -13.44 6.83
CA LEU A 353 24.42 -13.69 7.29
C LEU A 353 23.99 -15.17 7.10
N LYS A 354 24.24 -15.77 5.93
CA LYS A 354 23.97 -17.20 5.66
C LYS A 354 24.72 -18.10 6.65
N ASN A 355 26.00 -17.84 6.91
CA ASN A 355 26.79 -18.63 7.86
C ASN A 355 26.27 -18.50 9.30
N LEU A 356 25.89 -17.30 9.74
CA LEU A 356 25.27 -17.13 11.06
C LEU A 356 23.97 -17.94 11.18
N LEU A 357 23.10 -17.89 10.17
CA LEU A 357 21.83 -18.64 10.16
C LEU A 357 22.01 -20.16 10.05
N ARG A 358 23.07 -20.65 9.40
CA ARG A 358 23.48 -22.07 9.42
C ARG A 358 24.00 -22.53 10.79
N GLY A 359 24.18 -21.62 11.75
CA GLY A 359 24.81 -21.91 13.04
C GLY A 359 26.34 -22.06 12.97
N ASN A 360 26.96 -21.61 11.87
CA ASN A 360 28.42 -21.55 11.75
C ASN A 360 28.99 -20.43 12.64
N VAL A 361 30.29 -20.48 12.88
CA VAL A 361 31.02 -19.39 13.54
C VAL A 361 31.24 -18.26 12.53
N VAL A 362 30.94 -17.02 12.92
CA VAL A 362 31.15 -15.81 12.11
C VAL A 362 31.99 -14.78 12.87
N THR A 363 32.72 -13.94 12.14
CA THR A 363 33.59 -12.91 12.72
C THR A 363 32.89 -11.55 12.84
N VAL A 364 33.09 -10.90 14.00
CA VAL A 364 32.55 -9.58 14.34
C VAL A 364 33.68 -8.75 14.93
N GLY A 365 34.35 -7.98 14.07
CA GLY A 365 35.65 -7.39 14.41
C GLY A 365 36.66 -8.49 14.76
N THR A 366 37.22 -8.45 15.97
CA THR A 366 38.17 -9.45 16.48
C THR A 366 37.51 -10.65 17.17
N LYS A 367 36.18 -10.65 17.37
CA LYS A 367 35.47 -11.77 18.02
C LYS A 367 34.98 -12.82 17.02
N SER A 368 35.05 -14.08 17.43
CA SER A 368 34.27 -15.18 16.84
C SER A 368 32.94 -15.30 17.58
N VAL A 369 31.83 -15.36 16.84
CA VAL A 369 30.46 -15.40 17.36
C VAL A 369 29.72 -16.60 16.75
N LYS A 370 28.90 -17.28 17.55
CA LYS A 370 28.05 -18.40 17.13
C LYS A 370 26.71 -18.33 17.88
N ILE A 371 25.63 -18.81 17.28
CA ILE A 371 24.35 -18.95 17.98
C ILE A 371 24.50 -20.02 19.09
N PRO A 372 24.26 -19.69 20.38
CA PRO A 372 24.39 -20.62 21.48
C PRO A 372 23.26 -21.67 21.48
N GLN A 373 23.48 -22.80 22.14
CA GLN A 373 22.46 -23.84 22.32
C GLN A 373 21.40 -23.38 23.34
N HIS A 374 20.41 -22.62 22.87
CA HIS A 374 19.26 -22.16 23.64
C HIS A 374 18.02 -22.09 22.75
N ALA A 375 16.87 -22.57 23.24
CA ALA A 375 15.61 -22.79 22.50
C ALA A 375 14.86 -21.51 22.03
N GLY A 376 15.56 -20.39 21.96
CA GLY A 376 15.06 -19.10 21.47
C GLY A 376 16.16 -18.23 20.83
N ALA A 377 17.40 -18.74 20.71
CA ALA A 377 18.54 -17.96 20.23
C ALA A 377 18.56 -17.84 18.70
N PHE A 378 18.14 -18.89 17.99
CA PHE A 378 17.98 -18.85 16.54
C PHE A 378 16.82 -17.92 16.15
N GLU A 379 15.70 -18.04 16.86
CA GLU A 379 14.49 -17.22 16.71
C GLU A 379 14.80 -15.74 16.93
N PHE A 380 15.60 -15.42 17.96
CA PHE A 380 16.12 -14.08 18.20
C PHE A 380 16.93 -13.55 17.01
N CYS A 381 17.86 -14.35 16.47
CA CYS A 381 18.68 -13.95 15.32
C CYS A 381 17.84 -13.74 14.04
N VAL A 382 16.96 -14.68 13.68
CA VAL A 382 16.12 -14.60 12.47
C VAL A 382 15.11 -13.45 12.58
N ASN A 383 14.44 -13.28 13.73
CA ASN A 383 13.51 -12.18 13.94
C ASN A 383 14.21 -10.82 13.96
N LEU A 384 15.39 -10.70 14.59
CA LEU A 384 16.19 -9.47 14.56
C LEU A 384 16.63 -9.11 13.13
N LEU A 385 17.06 -10.10 12.36
CA LEU A 385 17.48 -9.95 10.97
C LEU A 385 16.32 -9.50 10.08
N ALA A 386 15.16 -10.15 10.16
CA ALA A 386 13.95 -9.75 9.45
C ALA A 386 13.52 -8.32 9.81
N MET A 387 13.46 -8.01 11.11
CA MET A 387 13.14 -6.66 11.61
C MET A 387 14.08 -5.59 11.07
N LYS A 388 15.39 -5.85 11.09
CA LYS A 388 16.42 -4.88 10.72
C LYS A 388 16.64 -4.73 9.22
N MET A 389 16.30 -5.74 8.43
CA MET A 389 16.20 -5.65 6.97
C MET A 389 15.05 -4.75 6.55
N VAL A 390 13.83 -4.99 7.06
CA VAL A 390 12.66 -4.14 6.73
C VAL A 390 12.87 -2.70 7.23
N GLN A 391 13.49 -2.51 8.39
CA GLN A 391 13.83 -1.17 8.91
C GLN A 391 14.74 -0.36 7.96
N GLN A 392 15.59 -0.99 7.13
CA GLN A 392 16.40 -0.25 6.14
C GLN A 392 15.53 0.47 5.09
N ALA A 393 14.28 0.06 4.91
CA ALA A 393 13.34 0.75 4.02
C ALA A 393 13.02 2.17 4.51
N GLU A 394 12.92 2.35 5.83
CA GLU A 394 12.69 3.65 6.47
C GLU A 394 13.99 4.44 6.72
N ASP A 395 15.10 3.74 6.98
CA ASP A 395 16.38 4.34 7.35
C ASP A 395 17.18 4.75 6.10
N GLN A 396 17.43 3.80 5.18
CA GLN A 396 18.25 4.01 3.98
C GLN A 396 17.42 4.32 2.73
N VAL A 397 16.46 3.47 2.35
CA VAL A 397 15.72 3.57 1.07
C VAL A 397 14.86 4.85 0.99
N ASN A 398 14.40 5.32 2.14
CA ASN A 398 13.71 6.58 2.36
C ASN A 398 14.54 7.83 1.97
N VAL A 399 15.86 7.75 2.12
CA VAL A 399 16.81 8.85 1.83
C VAL A 399 17.53 8.63 0.49
N ASN A 400 17.91 7.39 0.19
CA ASN A 400 18.51 6.95 -1.07
C ASN A 400 17.68 5.79 -1.67
N PRO A 401 16.74 6.07 -2.59
CA PRO A 401 15.93 5.04 -3.24
C PRO A 401 16.72 3.91 -3.90
N LYS A 402 17.97 4.17 -4.34
CA LYS A 402 18.83 3.15 -4.97
C LYS A 402 19.27 2.05 -4.00
N ALA A 403 19.30 2.32 -2.70
CA ALA A 403 19.64 1.33 -1.68
C ALA A 403 18.65 0.14 -1.68
N ALA A 404 17.44 0.31 -2.23
CA ALA A 404 16.44 -0.75 -2.31
C ALA A 404 16.97 -2.01 -3.00
N PHE A 405 17.75 -1.88 -4.08
CA PHE A 405 18.15 -3.01 -4.91
C PHE A 405 19.19 -3.94 -4.27
N PRO A 406 20.32 -3.48 -3.69
CA PRO A 406 21.24 -4.37 -2.95
C PRO A 406 20.60 -4.96 -1.68
N ILE A 407 19.73 -4.22 -0.99
CA ILE A 407 19.00 -4.75 0.18
C ILE A 407 18.01 -5.84 -0.24
N ALA A 408 17.20 -5.59 -1.28
CA ALA A 408 16.27 -6.57 -1.84
C ALA A 408 16.97 -7.85 -2.31
N ALA A 409 18.10 -7.72 -3.00
CA ALA A 409 18.90 -8.85 -3.45
C ALA A 409 19.36 -9.74 -2.27
N VAL A 410 19.88 -9.15 -1.19
CA VAL A 410 20.26 -9.92 0.02
C VAL A 410 19.04 -10.53 0.71
N ILE A 411 17.90 -9.84 0.76
CA ILE A 411 16.66 -10.40 1.32
C ILE A 411 16.20 -11.63 0.54
N VAL A 412 16.14 -11.58 -0.79
CA VAL A 412 15.68 -12.72 -1.60
C VAL A 412 16.64 -13.89 -1.52
N GLU A 413 17.95 -13.64 -1.63
CA GLU A 413 18.97 -14.70 -1.57
C GLU A 413 19.06 -15.35 -0.18
N LEU A 414 18.60 -14.68 0.88
CA LEU A 414 18.37 -15.27 2.20
C LEU A 414 17.02 -16.01 2.29
N TRP A 415 15.95 -15.46 1.73
CA TRP A 415 14.60 -16.06 1.73
C TRP A 415 14.59 -17.43 1.05
N ILE A 416 15.25 -17.56 -0.10
CA ILE A 416 15.36 -18.81 -0.86
C ILE A 416 16.03 -19.92 -0.04
N GLU A 417 17.00 -19.59 0.83
CA GLU A 417 17.68 -20.57 1.69
C GLU A 417 16.95 -20.78 3.04
N PHE A 418 16.32 -19.73 3.57
CA PHE A 418 15.63 -19.73 4.86
C PHE A 418 14.18 -19.22 4.69
N PRO A 419 13.23 -20.06 4.24
CA PRO A 419 11.86 -19.61 3.94
C PRO A 419 11.15 -18.92 5.12
N ILE A 420 11.50 -19.28 6.36
CA ILE A 420 10.96 -18.64 7.57
C ILE A 420 11.43 -17.19 7.76
N PHE A 421 12.67 -16.85 7.38
CA PHE A 421 13.13 -15.46 7.38
C PHE A 421 12.25 -14.62 6.44
N GLY A 422 11.92 -15.15 5.27
CA GLY A 422 10.98 -14.52 4.32
C GLY A 422 9.59 -14.28 4.90
N LYS A 423 9.00 -15.28 5.57
CA LYS A 423 7.72 -15.10 6.28
C LYS A 423 7.78 -14.00 7.34
N LEU A 424 8.87 -13.93 8.14
CA LEU A 424 9.04 -12.86 9.13
C LEU A 424 9.23 -11.49 8.45
N VAL A 425 9.94 -11.43 7.33
CA VAL A 425 10.10 -10.20 6.52
C VAL A 425 8.74 -9.71 6.03
N LEU A 426 7.88 -10.57 5.47
CA LEU A 426 6.51 -10.19 5.08
C LEU A 426 5.67 -9.72 6.27
N GLY A 427 5.68 -10.45 7.39
CA GLY A 427 4.97 -10.03 8.60
C GLY A 427 5.45 -8.67 9.13
N TYR A 428 6.75 -8.35 8.99
CA TYR A 428 7.27 -7.02 9.33
C TYR A 428 6.88 -5.95 8.30
N PHE A 429 6.89 -6.25 6.99
CA PHE A 429 6.37 -5.35 5.96
C PHE A 429 4.91 -4.99 6.21
N TYR A 430 4.04 -5.99 6.32
CA TYR A 430 2.60 -5.80 6.49
C TYR A 430 2.24 -5.13 7.82
N LYS A 431 3.03 -5.34 8.89
CA LYS A 431 2.87 -4.60 10.15
C LYS A 431 3.35 -3.14 10.08
N GLN A 432 4.31 -2.81 9.21
CA GLN A 432 4.81 -1.43 9.08
C GLN A 432 4.05 -0.60 8.03
N CYS A 433 3.57 -1.25 6.97
CA CYS A 433 2.76 -0.68 5.90
C CYS A 433 1.65 -1.68 5.51
N PRO A 434 0.47 -1.61 6.16
CA PRO A 434 -0.64 -2.53 5.88
C PRO A 434 -1.12 -2.50 4.43
N PHE A 435 -0.96 -1.38 3.71
CA PHE A 435 -1.34 -1.23 2.30
C PHE A 435 -0.49 -2.06 1.31
N LEU A 436 0.51 -2.81 1.80
CA LEU A 436 1.18 -3.87 1.04
C LEU A 436 0.37 -5.19 1.01
N VAL A 437 -0.68 -5.27 1.83
CA VAL A 437 -1.82 -6.17 1.65
C VAL A 437 -2.94 -5.35 1.01
N PRO A 438 -3.72 -5.91 0.06
CA PRO A 438 -4.95 -5.30 -0.42
C PRO A 438 -6.06 -5.47 0.63
N TYR A 439 -5.85 -4.92 1.82
CA TYR A 439 -6.80 -4.96 2.93
C TYR A 439 -6.88 -3.61 3.64
N TYR A 440 -8.10 -3.17 3.89
CA TYR A 440 -8.39 -1.99 4.68
C TYR A 440 -8.81 -2.38 6.09
N ILE A 441 -7.85 -2.32 7.01
CA ILE A 441 -8.08 -2.44 8.45
C ILE A 441 -9.14 -1.39 8.85
N ALA A 442 -10.27 -1.87 9.36
CA ALA A 442 -11.29 -1.05 10.00
C ALA A 442 -10.89 -0.72 11.45
N GLN A 443 -11.50 0.32 12.03
CA GLN A 443 -11.42 0.57 13.47
C GLN A 443 -12.48 -0.31 14.16
N ASN A 444 -12.04 -1.16 15.09
CA ASN A 444 -12.95 -2.04 15.83
C ASN A 444 -13.75 -1.24 16.88
N GLU A 445 -14.93 -1.74 17.24
CA GLU A 445 -15.70 -1.14 18.35
C GLU A 445 -14.88 -1.13 19.65
N GLY A 446 -14.90 -0.01 20.36
CA GLY A 446 -14.10 0.21 21.57
C GLY A 446 -12.59 0.44 21.34
N GLN A 447 -12.05 0.26 20.14
CA GLN A 447 -10.64 0.50 19.84
C GLN A 447 -10.33 2.00 19.89
N THR A 448 -9.31 2.41 20.63
CA THR A 448 -8.90 3.82 20.68
C THR A 448 -8.30 4.28 19.35
N ASN A 449 -8.40 5.57 19.06
CA ASN A 449 -7.78 6.16 17.87
C ASN A 449 -6.26 5.89 17.82
N GLU A 450 -5.58 5.87 18.97
CA GLU A 450 -4.15 5.56 19.04
C GLU A 450 -3.83 4.12 18.65
N GLU A 451 -4.64 3.14 19.10
CA GLU A 451 -4.49 1.74 18.69
C GLU A 451 -4.82 1.53 17.22
N TYR A 452 -5.79 2.27 16.68
CA TYR A 452 -6.16 2.22 15.26
C TYR A 452 -5.11 2.87 14.35
N TYR A 453 -4.60 4.05 14.68
CA TYR A 453 -3.49 4.64 13.94
C TYR A 453 -2.24 3.75 14.02
N LYS A 454 -1.97 3.10 15.17
CA LYS A 454 -0.89 2.09 15.27
C LYS A 454 -1.14 0.82 14.45
N SER A 455 -2.40 0.38 14.25
CA SER A 455 -2.69 -0.76 13.35
C SER A 455 -2.53 -0.38 11.88
N LEU A 456 -2.83 0.88 11.52
CA LEU A 456 -2.44 1.50 10.24
C LEU A 456 -0.93 1.81 10.12
N GLY A 457 -0.11 1.41 11.09
CA GLY A 457 1.34 1.54 11.07
C GLY A 457 1.88 2.94 11.41
N TYR A 458 1.05 3.90 11.85
CA TYR A 458 1.50 5.22 12.30
C TYR A 458 2.32 5.13 13.60
N ARG A 459 3.26 6.05 13.74
CA ARG A 459 4.07 6.25 14.95
C ARG A 459 3.49 7.30 15.86
N TYR A 460 3.78 7.13 17.14
CA TYR A 460 3.47 8.07 18.22
C TYR A 460 4.78 8.51 18.89
N SER A 461 4.88 9.78 19.25
CA SER A 461 5.99 10.33 20.03
C SER A 461 5.89 9.94 21.51
N ALA A 462 6.93 10.21 22.30
CA ALA A 462 6.91 9.95 23.75
C ALA A 462 5.83 10.80 24.48
N GLU A 463 5.43 11.92 23.88
CA GLU A 463 4.38 12.84 24.35
C GLU A 463 2.98 12.48 23.80
N GLY A 464 2.80 11.29 23.22
CA GLY A 464 1.52 10.81 22.71
C GLY A 464 1.05 11.46 21.41
N LYS A 465 1.91 12.17 20.68
CA LYS A 465 1.54 12.83 19.41
C LYS A 465 1.74 11.88 18.22
N VAL A 466 0.71 11.72 17.39
CA VAL A 466 0.81 10.97 16.12
C VAL A 466 1.77 11.66 15.14
N GLU A 467 2.50 10.88 14.34
CA GLU A 467 3.40 11.42 13.32
C GLU A 467 2.62 12.15 12.20
N LEU A 468 3.20 13.23 11.66
CA LEU A 468 2.54 14.04 10.64
C LEU A 468 2.45 13.30 9.30
N GLN A 469 1.32 13.47 8.61
CA GLN A 469 1.02 12.80 7.33
C GLN A 469 2.16 12.85 6.28
N PRO A 470 2.88 13.97 6.05
CA PRO A 470 4.01 13.97 5.11
C PRO A 470 5.20 13.08 5.54
N ALA A 471 5.43 12.92 6.84
CA ALA A 471 6.46 12.04 7.38
C ALA A 471 6.03 10.56 7.26
N TYR A 472 4.76 10.27 7.59
CA TYR A 472 4.15 8.95 7.39
C TYR A 472 4.25 8.51 5.93
N LEU A 473 3.75 9.31 4.98
CA LEU A 473 3.76 9.00 3.54
C LEU A 473 5.19 8.82 3.01
N LYS A 474 6.15 9.63 3.46
CA LYS A 474 7.56 9.49 3.12
C LYS A 474 8.12 8.15 3.62
N ARG A 475 7.79 7.75 4.85
CA ARG A 475 8.17 6.46 5.45
C ARG A 475 7.53 5.29 4.70
N MET A 476 6.23 5.36 4.38
CA MET A 476 5.53 4.38 3.53
C MET A 476 6.20 4.25 2.16
N SER A 477 6.60 5.36 1.52
CA SER A 477 7.26 5.36 0.21
C SER A 477 8.58 4.57 0.24
N GLY A 478 9.37 4.67 1.30
CA GLY A 478 10.57 3.85 1.49
C GLY A 478 10.25 2.35 1.60
N ILE A 479 9.22 2.00 2.37
CA ILE A 479 8.73 0.62 2.59
C ILE A 479 8.23 0.01 1.26
N VAL A 480 7.38 0.73 0.52
CA VAL A 480 6.84 0.29 -0.78
C VAL A 480 7.96 0.07 -1.81
N ARG A 481 8.96 0.97 -1.89
CA ARG A 481 10.11 0.80 -2.79
C ARG A 481 10.90 -0.47 -2.50
N LEU A 482 11.19 -0.77 -1.23
CA LEU A 482 11.94 -1.98 -0.89
C LEU A 482 11.12 -3.24 -1.18
N TYR A 483 9.83 -3.23 -0.87
CA TYR A 483 8.92 -4.35 -1.19
C TYR A 483 8.82 -4.60 -2.70
N ALA A 484 8.66 -3.55 -3.50
CA ALA A 484 8.65 -3.64 -4.96
C ALA A 484 10.00 -4.12 -5.52
N ALA A 485 11.12 -3.67 -4.94
CA ALA A 485 12.47 -4.11 -5.33
C ALA A 485 12.73 -5.59 -5.01
N ILE A 486 12.20 -6.11 -3.90
CA ILE A 486 12.19 -7.54 -3.58
C ILE A 486 11.39 -8.30 -4.65
N ILE A 487 10.14 -7.88 -4.90
CA ILE A 487 9.23 -8.52 -5.87
C ILE A 487 9.82 -8.63 -7.29
N MET A 488 10.57 -7.61 -7.72
CA MET A 488 11.09 -7.53 -9.09
C MET A 488 12.52 -8.09 -9.25
N TYR A 489 13.20 -8.47 -8.17
CA TYR A 489 14.56 -9.01 -8.23
C TYR A 489 14.57 -10.40 -8.90
N SER A 490 15.49 -10.60 -9.84
CA SER A 490 15.73 -11.91 -10.48
C SER A 490 16.75 -12.71 -9.66
N PRO A 491 16.39 -13.87 -9.07
CA PRO A 491 17.33 -14.70 -8.32
C PRO A 491 18.49 -15.19 -9.18
N ARG A 492 19.63 -15.44 -8.53
CA ARG A 492 20.74 -16.11 -9.21
C ARG A 492 20.36 -17.52 -9.64
N ASN A 493 21.11 -18.03 -10.63
CA ASN A 493 21.02 -19.42 -11.10
C ASN A 493 19.60 -19.87 -11.53
N ASN A 494 18.74 -18.92 -11.93
CA ASN A 494 17.33 -19.12 -12.26
C ASN A 494 16.53 -19.84 -11.14
N GLN A 495 16.87 -19.61 -9.87
CA GLN A 495 16.10 -20.13 -8.74
C GLN A 495 14.69 -19.52 -8.72
N LEU A 496 13.69 -20.31 -8.29
CA LEU A 496 12.31 -19.85 -8.19
C LEU A 496 12.19 -18.71 -7.17
N HIS A 497 11.69 -17.56 -7.60
CA HIS A 497 11.52 -16.41 -6.71
C HIS A 497 10.32 -16.64 -5.76
N PRO A 498 10.51 -16.61 -4.43
CA PRO A 498 9.47 -17.02 -3.47
C PRO A 498 8.30 -16.04 -3.35
N HIS A 499 8.46 -14.79 -3.82
CA HIS A 499 7.47 -13.71 -3.73
C HIS A 499 7.54 -12.80 -4.97
N GLY A 500 7.44 -13.41 -6.16
CA GLY A 500 7.86 -12.81 -7.44
C GLY A 500 6.81 -11.97 -8.17
N LEU A 501 7.03 -11.74 -9.47
CA LEU A 501 6.15 -10.91 -10.31
C LEU A 501 4.70 -11.39 -10.38
N SER A 502 4.42 -12.68 -10.19
CA SER A 502 3.06 -13.21 -10.03
C SER A 502 2.34 -12.61 -8.81
N VAL A 503 3.05 -12.42 -7.70
CA VAL A 503 2.53 -11.73 -6.51
C VAL A 503 2.41 -10.23 -6.75
N ALA A 504 3.28 -9.64 -7.59
CA ALA A 504 3.12 -8.25 -8.04
C ALA A 504 1.81 -8.03 -8.80
N TRP A 505 1.48 -8.96 -9.70
CA TRP A 505 0.23 -8.93 -10.46
C TRP A 505 -0.98 -9.06 -9.55
N HIS A 506 -0.97 -10.06 -8.67
CA HIS A 506 -2.03 -10.28 -7.67
C HIS A 506 -2.25 -9.02 -6.82
N TYR A 507 -1.20 -8.57 -6.11
CA TYR A 507 -1.22 -7.37 -5.27
C TYR A 507 -1.76 -6.14 -5.99
N LEU A 508 -1.24 -5.82 -7.18
CA LEU A 508 -1.67 -4.64 -7.93
C LEU A 508 -3.12 -4.78 -8.43
N SER A 509 -3.53 -5.98 -8.86
CA SER A 509 -4.92 -6.22 -9.27
C SER A 509 -5.91 -6.07 -8.10
N SER A 510 -5.58 -6.61 -6.92
CA SER A 510 -6.41 -6.48 -5.72
C SER A 510 -6.45 -5.04 -5.19
N LEU A 511 -5.32 -4.32 -5.22
CA LEU A 511 -5.27 -2.90 -4.86
C LEU A 511 -6.15 -2.03 -5.78
N LEU A 512 -6.21 -2.34 -7.07
CA LEU A 512 -7.02 -1.61 -8.06
C LEU A 512 -8.51 -1.97 -8.02
N ASN A 513 -8.88 -3.07 -7.36
CA ASN A 513 -10.28 -3.40 -7.09
C ASN A 513 -10.83 -2.64 -5.86
N LEU A 514 -9.97 -2.18 -4.95
CA LEU A 514 -10.34 -1.40 -3.76
C LEU A 514 -10.68 0.07 -4.11
N PRO A 515 -11.63 0.71 -3.42
CA PRO A 515 -11.86 2.15 -3.54
C PRO A 515 -10.65 2.91 -3.00
N PRO A 516 -10.04 3.87 -3.74
CA PRO A 516 -8.79 4.50 -3.32
C PRO A 516 -8.94 5.28 -2.01
N ARG A 517 -7.83 5.38 -1.25
CA ARG A 517 -7.71 6.22 -0.04
C ARG A 517 -6.84 7.44 -0.33
N ASN A 518 -7.30 8.61 0.12
CA ASN A 518 -6.62 9.90 -0.02
C ASN A 518 -5.16 9.84 0.46
N ASP A 519 -4.27 10.54 -0.24
CA ASP A 519 -2.79 10.52 -0.17
C ASP A 519 -2.10 9.14 -0.37
N ILE A 520 -2.65 8.11 0.24
CA ILE A 520 -2.05 6.78 0.43
C ILE A 520 -2.00 6.04 -0.89
N THR A 521 -3.14 5.80 -1.55
CA THR A 521 -3.18 4.96 -2.76
C THR A 521 -2.36 5.58 -3.89
N ALA A 522 -2.40 6.90 -4.05
CA ALA A 522 -1.57 7.61 -5.02
C ALA A 522 -0.07 7.46 -4.75
N SER A 523 0.35 7.57 -3.48
CA SER A 523 1.74 7.35 -3.08
C SER A 523 2.18 5.90 -3.32
N VAL A 524 1.37 4.92 -2.90
CA VAL A 524 1.67 3.49 -3.07
C VAL A 524 1.82 3.12 -4.54
N LEU A 525 0.87 3.54 -5.40
CA LEU A 525 0.93 3.27 -6.85
C LEU A 525 2.15 3.90 -7.50
N ALA A 526 2.43 5.18 -7.22
CA ALA A 526 3.57 5.88 -7.84
C ALA A 526 4.91 5.19 -7.51
N GLU A 527 5.13 4.84 -6.25
CA GLU A 527 6.39 4.23 -5.80
C GLU A 527 6.51 2.76 -6.26
N PHE A 528 5.41 2.00 -6.25
CA PHE A 528 5.38 0.60 -6.70
C PHE A 528 5.61 0.49 -8.22
N LEU A 529 4.92 1.31 -9.02
CA LEU A 529 5.07 1.31 -10.49
C LEU A 529 6.43 1.87 -10.92
N THR A 530 7.00 2.84 -10.19
CA THR A 530 8.35 3.35 -10.43
C THR A 530 9.41 2.26 -10.32
N VAL A 531 9.24 1.31 -9.40
CA VAL A 531 10.20 0.21 -9.18
C VAL A 531 9.84 -1.02 -10.02
N ALA A 532 8.68 -1.64 -9.79
CA ALA A 532 8.33 -2.92 -10.40
C ALA A 532 7.76 -2.81 -11.83
N GLY A 533 7.26 -1.63 -12.23
CA GLY A 533 6.48 -1.46 -13.47
C GLY A 533 7.23 -1.84 -14.76
N ASN A 534 8.55 -1.62 -14.83
CA ASN A 534 9.34 -2.08 -15.97
C ASN A 534 9.45 -3.61 -16.06
N ALA A 535 9.51 -4.30 -14.92
CA ALA A 535 9.56 -5.76 -14.87
C ALA A 535 8.17 -6.37 -15.19
N MET A 536 7.10 -5.84 -14.60
CA MET A 536 5.72 -6.26 -14.90
C MET A 536 5.35 -6.03 -16.37
N SER A 537 5.83 -4.95 -17.00
CA SER A 537 5.63 -4.68 -18.43
C SER A 537 6.32 -5.70 -19.34
N LYS A 538 7.48 -6.23 -18.94
CA LYS A 538 8.18 -7.31 -19.66
C LYS A 538 7.49 -8.67 -19.50
N GLU A 539 7.05 -8.98 -18.28
CA GLU A 539 6.45 -10.27 -17.92
C GLU A 539 5.03 -10.44 -18.51
N PHE A 540 4.17 -9.44 -18.30
CA PHE A 540 2.73 -9.53 -18.60
C PHE A 540 2.30 -8.77 -19.87
N GLY A 541 3.21 -7.97 -20.46
CA GLY A 541 3.02 -7.28 -21.73
C GLY A 541 1.66 -6.57 -21.86
N ARG A 542 0.84 -7.05 -22.82
CA ARG A 542 -0.47 -6.46 -23.13
C ARG A 542 -1.46 -6.46 -21.96
N GLN A 543 -1.37 -7.40 -21.01
CA GLN A 543 -2.27 -7.40 -19.85
C GLN A 543 -1.91 -6.29 -18.86
N PHE A 544 -0.61 -6.05 -18.65
CA PHE A 544 -0.15 -4.90 -17.85
C PHE A 544 -0.41 -3.56 -18.54
N GLN A 545 -0.34 -3.51 -19.88
CA GLN A 545 -0.77 -2.32 -20.64
C GLN A 545 -2.26 -1.98 -20.43
N LYS A 546 -3.15 -2.98 -20.37
CA LYS A 546 -4.56 -2.77 -19.99
C LYS A 546 -4.72 -2.26 -18.56
N MET A 547 -3.94 -2.80 -17.62
CA MET A 547 -3.96 -2.36 -16.22
C MET A 547 -3.47 -0.91 -16.06
N LEU A 548 -2.39 -0.53 -16.77
CA LEU A 548 -1.93 0.86 -16.83
C LEU A 548 -2.96 1.79 -17.50
N HIS A 549 -3.67 1.33 -18.54
CA HIS A 549 -4.73 2.10 -19.17
C HIS A 549 -5.85 2.41 -18.17
N PHE A 550 -6.38 1.39 -17.48
CA PHE A 550 -7.38 1.55 -16.41
C PHE A 550 -6.92 2.48 -15.29
N ILE A 551 -5.64 2.38 -14.88
CA ILE A 551 -5.04 3.32 -13.92
C ILE A 551 -5.15 4.76 -14.43
N CYS A 552 -4.80 5.02 -15.70
CA CYS A 552 -4.78 6.36 -16.28
C CYS A 552 -6.19 6.94 -16.54
N THR A 553 -7.15 6.13 -16.99
CA THR A 553 -8.48 6.61 -17.42
C THR A 553 -9.50 6.66 -16.29
N GLU A 554 -9.53 5.64 -15.44
CA GLU A 554 -10.62 5.42 -14.48
C GLU A 554 -10.12 5.56 -13.04
N TYR A 555 -9.10 4.79 -12.66
CA TYR A 555 -8.67 4.72 -11.26
C TYR A 555 -8.02 6.02 -10.77
N PHE A 556 -7.29 6.74 -11.62
CA PHE A 556 -6.76 8.07 -11.27
C PHE A 556 -7.89 9.11 -11.08
N THR A 557 -8.99 9.00 -11.82
CA THR A 557 -10.20 9.81 -11.61
C THR A 557 -10.83 9.46 -10.26
N MET A 558 -10.91 8.18 -9.89
CA MET A 558 -11.37 7.75 -8.56
C MET A 558 -10.49 8.32 -7.43
N ILE A 559 -9.15 8.30 -7.59
CA ILE A 559 -8.20 8.91 -6.64
C ILE A 559 -8.45 10.41 -6.47
N ARG A 560 -8.69 11.14 -7.56
CA ARG A 560 -9.01 12.58 -7.51
C ARG A 560 -10.33 12.84 -6.79
N ASN A 561 -11.35 12.00 -7.01
CA ASN A 561 -12.67 12.16 -6.37
C ASN A 561 -12.67 11.90 -4.84
N VAL A 562 -11.71 11.13 -4.32
CA VAL A 562 -11.56 10.90 -2.86
C VAL A 562 -10.58 11.87 -2.19
N THR A 563 -9.89 12.72 -2.97
CA THR A 563 -8.94 13.71 -2.47
C THR A 563 -9.63 15.06 -2.25
N PRO A 564 -9.71 15.60 -1.01
CA PRO A 564 -10.29 16.92 -0.78
C PRO A 564 -9.50 18.04 -1.48
N GLU A 565 -10.18 19.08 -1.95
CA GLU A 565 -9.53 20.24 -2.55
C GLU A 565 -8.51 20.87 -1.58
N GLY A 566 -7.32 21.19 -2.09
CA GLY A 566 -6.19 21.68 -1.28
C GLY A 566 -5.42 20.60 -0.50
N SER A 567 -5.92 19.36 -0.44
CA SER A 567 -5.20 18.17 0.04
C SER A 567 -4.68 17.32 -1.13
N GLY A 568 -3.83 16.32 -0.85
CA GLY A 568 -3.40 15.29 -1.81
C GLY A 568 -2.62 15.72 -3.06
N GLY A 569 -2.39 17.02 -3.29
CA GLY A 569 -1.66 17.51 -4.48
C GLY A 569 -0.27 16.90 -4.66
N GLY A 570 0.48 16.69 -3.57
CA GLY A 570 1.83 16.11 -3.61
C GLY A 570 1.88 14.62 -4.02
N PRO A 571 1.05 13.74 -3.43
CA PRO A 571 0.87 12.36 -3.91
C PRO A 571 0.29 12.28 -5.33
N ASN A 572 -0.78 13.02 -5.62
CA ASN A 572 -1.52 12.87 -6.86
C ASN A 572 -0.73 13.41 -8.06
N ALA A 573 -0.05 14.55 -7.94
CA ALA A 573 0.81 15.07 -9.00
C ALA A 573 1.98 14.13 -9.32
N ARG A 574 2.63 13.52 -8.31
CA ARG A 574 3.72 12.55 -8.55
C ARG A 574 3.25 11.30 -9.31
N LEU A 575 2.01 10.84 -9.07
CA LEU A 575 1.42 9.76 -9.85
C LEU A 575 1.08 10.24 -11.28
N GLU A 576 0.50 11.43 -11.41
CA GLU A 576 0.15 12.03 -12.71
C GLU A 576 1.39 12.23 -13.60
N ASP A 577 2.44 12.87 -13.07
CA ASP A 577 3.75 13.05 -13.72
C ASP A 577 4.32 11.71 -14.20
N PHE A 578 4.29 10.67 -13.34
CA PHE A 578 4.79 9.34 -13.66
C PHE A 578 4.01 8.68 -14.80
N LEU A 579 2.68 8.76 -14.77
CA LEU A 579 1.81 8.18 -15.79
C LEU A 579 1.95 8.93 -17.13
N GLN A 580 1.93 10.27 -17.11
CA GLN A 580 2.15 11.10 -18.29
C GLN A 580 3.52 10.85 -18.93
N GLU A 581 4.60 10.78 -18.13
CA GLU A 581 5.95 10.50 -18.61
C GLU A 581 6.08 9.08 -19.18
N SER A 582 5.40 8.11 -18.58
CA SER A 582 5.35 6.72 -19.08
C SER A 582 4.61 6.61 -20.42
N ILE A 583 3.51 7.35 -20.59
CA ILE A 583 2.79 7.46 -21.87
C ILE A 583 3.69 8.14 -22.92
N ARG A 584 4.29 9.29 -22.57
CA ARG A 584 5.15 10.10 -23.46
C ARG A 584 6.39 9.34 -23.95
N LYS A 585 6.93 8.43 -23.12
CA LYS A 585 8.04 7.53 -23.48
C LYS A 585 7.62 6.22 -24.16
N GLY A 586 6.32 5.92 -24.25
CA GLY A 586 5.81 4.66 -24.77
C GLY A 586 6.07 3.45 -23.84
N GLY A 587 6.36 3.68 -22.57
CA GLY A 587 6.62 2.64 -21.57
C GLY A 587 7.35 3.12 -20.32
N ILE A 588 7.24 2.34 -19.24
CA ILE A 588 7.94 2.59 -17.96
C ILE A 588 9.42 2.23 -18.13
N PRO A 589 10.38 3.14 -17.86
CA PRO A 589 11.81 2.85 -17.93
C PRO A 589 12.29 1.94 -16.79
N PRO A 590 13.43 1.23 -16.92
CA PRO A 590 14.02 0.49 -15.79
C PRO A 590 14.33 1.43 -14.61
N PRO A 591 14.14 0.99 -13.35
CA PRO A 591 14.32 1.86 -12.20
C PRO A 591 15.78 2.25 -11.98
N ALA A 592 16.01 3.50 -11.57
CA ALA A 592 17.35 4.02 -11.31
C ALA A 592 17.97 3.33 -10.08
N GLY A 593 19.13 2.69 -10.27
CA GLY A 593 19.81 1.89 -9.23
C GLY A 593 19.62 0.38 -9.36
N HIS A 594 18.85 -0.10 -10.34
CA HIS A 594 18.72 -1.53 -10.63
C HIS A 594 20.09 -2.20 -10.85
N LEU A 595 20.35 -3.31 -10.16
CA LEU A 595 21.62 -4.03 -10.29
C LEU A 595 21.80 -4.59 -11.71
N PRO A 596 22.98 -4.47 -12.35
CA PRO A 596 23.22 -5.04 -13.66
C PRO A 596 23.18 -6.59 -13.62
N PRO A 597 22.84 -7.29 -14.73
CA PRO A 597 22.75 -8.76 -14.77
C PRO A 597 24.05 -9.54 -14.47
N ARG A 598 25.18 -8.84 -14.29
CA ARG A 598 26.48 -9.36 -13.87
C ARG A 598 27.05 -8.56 -12.68
N PHE A 599 26.18 -8.17 -11.74
CA PHE A 599 26.58 -7.43 -10.55
C PHE A 599 27.38 -8.29 -9.56
N TRP A 600 26.90 -9.52 -9.34
CA TRP A 600 27.40 -10.51 -8.39
C TRP A 600 28.80 -11.04 -8.74
#